data_AF-A0A950C845-F1
#
_entry.id   AF-A0A950C845-F1
#
_cell.length_a   1.000
_cell.length_b   1.000
_cell.length_c   1.000
_cell.angle_alpha   90.00
_cell.angle_beta   90.00
_cell.angle_gamma   90.00
#
_symmetry.space_group_name_H-M   'P 1'
#
loop_
_entity.id
_entity.type
_entity.pdbx_description
1 polymer ?
#
loop_
_entity_poly.entity_id
_entity_poly.type
_entity_poly.pdbx_seq_one_letter_code
_entity_poly.pdbx_strand_id
1 'polypeptide(L)'
;MREPSFFQTTRGRIVESLKRHHTRTAAALADEHGVTANAIRQHLARLQRDGLVSERAERIGRTKPTLVYFLTSEGERLFPQRYPLLLNVLLDELHREGGANKLQELFANIGRRSARRHAARFDGKDFPDRVAELARFLRERGVVVEYEKTPTGFAFREFNCPFRDTVASHP
;
A
#
# COMPACT_ATOMS: atom_id res chain seq x y z
N MET A 1 7.52 -18.39 -25.57
CA MET A 1 6.04 -18.42 -25.42
C MET A 1 5.70 -17.44 -24.28
N ARG A 2 5.17 -16.24 -24.59
CA ARG A 2 4.85 -15.23 -23.57
C ARG A 2 3.54 -15.62 -22.88
N GLU A 3 3.54 -15.71 -21.56
CA GLU A 3 2.30 -15.90 -20.80
C GLU A 3 1.35 -14.71 -21.06
N PRO A 4 0.03 -14.95 -21.19
CA PRO A 4 -0.94 -13.88 -21.33
C PRO A 4 -0.89 -12.97 -20.10
N SER A 5 -0.96 -11.65 -20.33
CA SER A 5 -1.04 -10.65 -19.25
C SER A 5 -2.19 -11.03 -18.31
N PHE A 6 -2.00 -10.92 -16.99
CA PHE A 6 -3.00 -11.30 -15.98
C PHE A 6 -4.40 -10.78 -16.32
N PHE A 7 -4.49 -9.53 -16.80
CA PHE A 7 -5.74 -8.85 -17.18
C PHE A 7 -6.45 -9.47 -18.40
N GLN A 8 -5.78 -10.28 -19.21
CA GLN A 8 -6.40 -11.01 -20.32
C GLN A 8 -7.12 -12.28 -19.85
N THR A 9 -6.81 -12.78 -18.65
CA THR A 9 -7.44 -13.96 -18.04
C THR A 9 -8.81 -13.63 -17.46
N THR A 10 -9.67 -14.64 -17.25
CA THR A 10 -10.97 -14.45 -16.58
C THR A 10 -10.83 -13.82 -15.19
N ARG A 11 -9.80 -14.21 -14.42
CA ARG A 11 -9.51 -13.62 -13.11
C ARG A 11 -9.17 -12.13 -13.22
N GLY A 12 -8.36 -11.77 -14.20
CA GLY A 12 -8.02 -10.38 -14.47
C GLY A 12 -9.23 -9.53 -14.84
N ARG A 13 -10.11 -10.05 -15.71
CA ARG A 13 -11.37 -9.37 -16.08
C ARG A 13 -12.32 -9.20 -14.90
N ILE A 14 -12.39 -10.18 -14.00
CA ILE A 14 -13.15 -10.05 -12.74
C ILE A 14 -12.58 -8.94 -11.87
N VAL A 15 -11.25 -8.85 -11.73
CA VAL A 15 -10.59 -7.77 -10.98
C VAL A 15 -10.90 -6.40 -11.61
N GLU A 16 -10.89 -6.29 -12.94
CA GLU A 16 -11.29 -5.06 -13.66
C GLU A 16 -12.77 -4.68 -13.45
N SER A 17 -13.68 -5.66 -13.47
CA SER A 17 -15.10 -5.41 -13.16
C SER A 17 -15.28 -4.88 -11.74
N LEU A 18 -14.63 -5.52 -10.76
CA LEU A 18 -14.65 -5.06 -9.37
C LEU A 18 -14.03 -3.66 -9.21
N LYS A 19 -12.98 -3.33 -9.97
CA LYS A 19 -12.42 -1.98 -9.99
C LYS A 19 -13.41 -0.93 -10.50
N ARG A 20 -14.15 -1.26 -11.56
CA ARG A 20 -15.13 -0.34 -12.18
C ARG A 20 -16.35 -0.11 -11.29
N HIS A 21 -16.80 -1.13 -10.57
CA HIS A 21 -18.07 -1.13 -9.87
C HIS A 21 -17.96 -1.04 -8.34
N HIS A 22 -16.73 -1.07 -7.81
CA HIS A 22 -16.37 -1.14 -6.39
C HIS A 22 -16.81 -2.43 -5.69
N THR A 23 -18.08 -2.81 -5.82
CA THR A 23 -18.64 -4.06 -5.31
C THR A 23 -19.52 -4.75 -6.35
N ARG A 24 -19.47 -6.09 -6.41
CA ARG A 24 -20.38 -6.90 -7.24
C ARG A 24 -20.73 -8.23 -6.57
N THR A 25 -21.91 -8.77 -6.89
CA THR A 25 -22.27 -10.13 -6.52
C THR A 25 -21.67 -11.13 -7.52
N ALA A 26 -21.52 -12.39 -7.11
CA ALA A 26 -21.11 -13.46 -8.04
C ALA A 26 -22.10 -13.67 -9.20
N ALA A 27 -23.39 -13.36 -9.00
CA ALA A 27 -24.40 -13.41 -10.04
C ALA A 27 -24.20 -12.30 -11.08
N ALA A 28 -24.00 -11.05 -10.63
CA ALA A 28 -23.76 -9.93 -11.54
C ALA A 28 -22.47 -10.12 -12.37
N LEU A 29 -21.41 -10.64 -11.76
CA LEU A 29 -20.18 -10.99 -12.46
C LEU A 29 -20.38 -12.14 -13.46
N ALA A 30 -21.25 -13.10 -13.14
CA ALA A 30 -21.56 -14.21 -14.03
C ALA A 30 -22.29 -13.73 -15.29
N ASP A 31 -23.28 -12.84 -15.11
CA ASP A 31 -24.02 -12.22 -16.20
C ASP A 31 -23.08 -11.37 -17.09
N GLU A 32 -22.19 -10.59 -16.48
CA GLU A 32 -21.21 -9.75 -17.20
C GLU A 32 -20.21 -10.57 -18.03
N HIS A 33 -19.78 -11.73 -17.53
CA HIS A 33 -18.77 -12.57 -18.18
C HIS A 33 -19.35 -13.73 -19.00
N GLY A 34 -20.67 -13.88 -19.06
CA GLY A 34 -21.35 -14.92 -19.83
C GLY A 34 -21.05 -16.35 -19.34
N VAL A 35 -20.86 -16.52 -18.03
CA VAL A 35 -20.54 -17.82 -17.41
C VAL A 35 -21.47 -18.10 -16.22
N THR A 36 -21.35 -19.28 -15.60
CA THR A 36 -22.17 -19.59 -14.42
C THR A 36 -21.66 -18.90 -13.16
N ALA A 37 -22.56 -18.60 -12.22
CA ALA A 37 -22.19 -18.10 -10.90
C ALA A 37 -21.24 -19.04 -10.13
N ASN A 38 -21.30 -20.36 -10.38
CA ASN A 38 -20.36 -21.31 -9.78
C ASN A 38 -18.93 -21.14 -10.33
N ALA A 39 -18.79 -20.96 -11.64
CA ALA A 39 -17.49 -20.68 -12.27
C ALA A 39 -16.87 -19.39 -11.73
N ILE A 40 -17.67 -18.32 -11.59
CA ILE A 40 -17.23 -17.09 -10.95
C ILE A 40 -16.78 -17.31 -9.50
N ARG A 41 -17.56 -18.05 -8.69
CA ARG A 41 -17.18 -18.34 -7.30
C ARG A 41 -15.84 -19.09 -7.20
N GLN A 42 -15.54 -20.00 -8.12
CA GLN A 42 -14.23 -20.65 -8.16
C GLN A 42 -13.08 -19.67 -8.45
N HIS A 43 -13.29 -18.70 -9.35
CA HIS A 43 -12.31 -17.64 -9.60
C HIS A 43 -12.17 -16.68 -8.42
N LEU A 44 -13.28 -16.26 -7.80
CA LEU A 44 -13.27 -15.42 -6.60
C LEU A 44 -12.57 -16.10 -5.44
N ALA A 45 -12.80 -17.39 -5.20
CA ALA A 45 -12.11 -18.16 -4.17
C ALA A 45 -10.58 -18.20 -4.39
N ARG A 46 -10.12 -18.21 -5.65
CA ARG A 46 -8.68 -18.10 -5.96
C ARG A 46 -8.17 -16.69 -5.66
N LEU A 47 -8.88 -15.65 -6.12
CA LEU A 47 -8.50 -14.25 -5.87
C LEU A 47 -8.51 -13.90 -4.38
N GLN A 48 -9.41 -14.49 -3.59
CA GLN A 48 -9.44 -14.36 -2.13
C GLN A 48 -8.24 -15.05 -1.48
N ARG A 49 -7.88 -16.26 -1.94
CA ARG A 49 -6.65 -16.94 -1.48
C ARG A 49 -5.39 -16.16 -1.83
N ASP A 50 -5.37 -15.52 -3.00
CA ASP A 50 -4.28 -14.65 -3.45
C ASP A 50 -4.30 -13.27 -2.75
N GLY A 51 -5.29 -13.02 -1.86
CA GLY A 51 -5.43 -11.79 -1.09
C GLY A 51 -5.89 -10.56 -1.88
N LEU A 52 -6.30 -10.73 -3.15
CA LEU A 52 -6.66 -9.64 -4.07
C LEU A 52 -8.13 -9.19 -3.93
N VAL A 53 -9.00 -10.10 -3.50
CA VAL A 53 -10.45 -9.86 -3.34
C VAL A 53 -10.87 -10.23 -1.94
N SER A 54 -11.84 -9.49 -1.39
CA SER A 54 -12.54 -9.85 -0.16
C SER A 54 -14.05 -9.79 -0.39
N GLU A 55 -14.81 -10.28 0.59
CA GLU A 55 -16.27 -10.33 0.54
C GLU A 55 -16.88 -9.74 1.81
N ARG A 56 -18.10 -9.22 1.68
CA ARG A 56 -18.91 -8.79 2.81
C ARG A 56 -20.38 -9.04 2.54
N ALA A 57 -21.14 -9.30 3.60
CA ALA A 57 -22.59 -9.33 3.50
C ALA A 57 -23.14 -7.90 3.40
N GLU A 58 -23.93 -7.63 2.39
CA GLU A 58 -24.58 -6.34 2.17
C GLU A 58 -26.10 -6.53 2.08
N ARG A 59 -26.84 -5.69 2.80
CA ARG A 59 -28.30 -5.77 2.82
C ARG A 59 -28.87 -4.92 1.69
N ILE A 60 -29.10 -5.57 0.55
CA ILE A 60 -29.73 -4.95 -0.60
C ILE A 60 -31.25 -5.15 -0.45
N GLY A 61 -31.97 -4.07 -0.10
CA GLY A 61 -33.43 -4.09 0.08
C GLY A 61 -33.93 -4.79 1.35
N ARG A 62 -35.18 -5.30 1.32
CA ARG A 62 -35.84 -5.98 2.47
C ARG A 62 -35.48 -7.47 2.59
N THR A 63 -34.71 -8.01 1.66
CA THR A 63 -34.33 -9.42 1.55
C THR A 63 -33.12 -9.80 2.41
N LYS A 64 -32.84 -11.11 2.46
CA LYS A 64 -31.66 -11.68 3.13
C LYS A 64 -30.37 -11.00 2.64
N PRO A 65 -29.38 -10.73 3.51
CA PRO A 65 -28.09 -10.15 3.11
C PRO A 65 -27.46 -10.94 1.97
N THR A 66 -26.99 -10.22 0.94
CA THR A 66 -26.34 -10.79 -0.24
C THR A 66 -24.84 -10.59 -0.12
N LEU A 67 -24.07 -11.59 -0.53
CA LEU A 67 -22.63 -11.51 -0.53
C LEU A 67 -22.14 -10.68 -1.72
N VAL A 68 -21.41 -9.61 -1.43
CA VAL A 68 -20.74 -8.78 -2.43
C VAL A 68 -19.23 -8.91 -2.28
N TYR A 69 -18.54 -8.87 -3.39
CA TYR A 69 -17.09 -8.98 -3.51
C TYR A 69 -16.51 -7.62 -3.89
N PHE A 70 -15.29 -7.33 -3.40
CA PHE A 70 -14.59 -6.07 -3.63
C PHE A 70 -13.07 -6.29 -3.61
N LEU A 71 -12.32 -5.36 -4.20
CA LEU A 71 -10.86 -5.42 -4.18
C LEU A 71 -10.31 -5.10 -2.79
N THR A 72 -9.32 -5.86 -2.35
CA THR A 72 -8.52 -5.50 -1.18
C THR A 72 -7.53 -4.39 -1.54
N SER A 73 -6.81 -3.86 -0.54
CA SER A 73 -5.68 -2.96 -0.80
C SER A 73 -4.64 -3.56 -1.76
N GLU A 74 -4.38 -4.87 -1.67
CA GLU A 74 -3.47 -5.55 -2.60
C GLU A 74 -4.06 -5.71 -4.00
N GLY A 75 -5.37 -5.99 -4.11
CA GLY A 75 -6.08 -5.98 -5.39
C GLY A 75 -6.04 -4.60 -6.08
N GLU A 76 -6.18 -3.54 -5.30
CA GLU A 76 -6.09 -2.15 -5.78
C GLU A 76 -4.69 -1.78 -6.29
N ARG A 77 -3.62 -2.40 -5.75
CA ARG A 77 -2.24 -2.21 -6.22
C ARG A 77 -1.96 -2.81 -7.59
N LEU A 78 -2.84 -3.68 -8.11
CA LEU A 78 -2.70 -4.20 -9.49
C LEU A 78 -2.91 -3.11 -10.55
N PHE A 79 -3.56 -2.01 -10.20
CA PHE A 79 -3.78 -0.88 -11.10
C PHE A 79 -2.66 0.15 -10.93
N PRO A 80 -2.28 0.86 -12.02
CA PRO A 80 -1.22 1.86 -11.95
C PRO A 80 -1.44 2.90 -10.86
N GLN A 81 -0.54 2.96 -9.89
CA GLN A 81 -0.52 3.99 -8.84
C GLN A 81 0.40 5.13 -9.29
N ARG A 82 -0.16 6.27 -9.71
CA ARG A 82 0.63 7.43 -10.17
C ARG A 82 1.04 8.39 -9.04
N TYR A 83 0.98 7.94 -7.78
CA TYR A 83 1.37 8.76 -6.64
C TYR A 83 2.84 9.22 -6.67
N PRO A 84 3.83 8.37 -7.06
CA PRO A 84 5.21 8.84 -7.16
C PRO A 84 5.35 9.98 -8.18
N LEU A 85 4.68 9.87 -9.33
CA LEU A 85 4.67 10.92 -10.35
C LEU A 85 4.10 12.24 -9.80
N LEU A 86 2.93 12.19 -9.15
CA LEU A 86 2.31 13.38 -8.56
C LEU A 86 3.18 14.00 -7.47
N LEU A 87 3.77 13.17 -6.60
CA LEU A 87 4.66 13.63 -5.53
C LEU A 87 5.90 14.32 -6.11
N ASN A 88 6.49 13.76 -7.17
CA ASN A 88 7.66 14.36 -7.82
C ASN A 88 7.32 15.74 -8.39
N VAL A 89 6.19 15.86 -9.11
CA VAL A 89 5.72 17.16 -9.64
C VAL A 89 5.49 18.18 -8.51
N LEU A 90 4.93 17.74 -7.38
CA LEU A 90 4.72 18.62 -6.22
C LEU A 90 6.04 19.08 -5.61
N LEU A 91 7.01 18.17 -5.45
CA LEU A 91 8.33 18.50 -4.90
C LEU A 91 9.11 19.43 -5.83
N ASP A 92 9.00 19.25 -7.15
CA ASP A 92 9.57 20.15 -8.15
C ASP A 92 9.01 21.57 -8.02
N GLU A 93 7.69 21.72 -7.89
CA GLU A 93 7.10 23.06 -7.78
C GLU A 93 7.47 23.72 -6.45
N LEU A 94 7.48 22.98 -5.34
CA LEU A 94 7.94 23.48 -4.04
C LEU A 94 9.42 23.89 -4.07
N HIS A 95 10.26 23.14 -4.80
CA HIS A 95 11.65 23.50 -5.02
C HIS A 95 11.77 24.79 -5.83
N ARG A 96 10.99 24.96 -6.89
CA ARG A 96 10.98 26.17 -7.72
C ARG A 96 10.57 27.41 -6.94
N GLU A 97 9.55 27.30 -6.09
CA GLU A 97 9.04 28.43 -5.31
C GLU A 97 9.97 28.84 -4.15
N GLY A 98 10.58 27.87 -3.46
CA GLY A 98 11.28 28.11 -2.19
C GLY A 98 12.74 27.66 -2.12
N GLY A 99 13.27 27.06 -3.18
CA GLY A 99 14.62 26.50 -3.23
C GLY A 99 14.83 25.29 -2.32
N ALA A 100 16.08 24.83 -2.23
CA ALA A 100 16.48 23.67 -1.43
C ALA A 100 16.18 23.83 0.08
N ASN A 101 16.38 25.03 0.63
CA ASN A 101 16.19 25.30 2.06
C ASN A 101 14.73 25.08 2.49
N LYS A 102 13.77 25.48 1.65
CA LYS A 102 12.35 25.30 1.96
C LYS A 102 11.96 23.83 1.99
N LEU A 103 12.49 23.03 1.07
CA LEU A 103 12.29 21.58 1.08
C LEU A 103 12.90 20.92 2.31
N GLN A 104 14.13 21.30 2.67
CA GLN A 104 14.78 20.79 3.88
C GLN A 104 13.97 21.12 5.15
N GLU A 105 13.48 22.35 5.28
CA GLU A 105 12.60 22.76 6.38
C GLU A 105 11.30 21.94 6.41
N LEU A 106 10.69 21.69 5.25
CA LEU A 106 9.48 20.89 5.12
C LEU A 106 9.72 19.45 5.61
N PHE A 107 10.77 18.78 5.12
CA PHE A 107 11.11 17.42 5.58
C PHE A 107 11.45 17.37 7.06
N ALA A 108 12.18 18.36 7.58
CA ALA A 108 12.47 18.47 9.00
C ALA A 108 11.19 18.64 9.84
N ASN A 109 10.23 19.43 9.36
CA ASN A 109 8.92 19.60 10.01
C ASN A 109 8.08 18.31 9.99
N ILE A 110 8.10 17.57 8.87
CA ILE A 110 7.45 16.26 8.76
C ILE A 110 8.06 15.29 9.77
N GLY A 111 9.40 15.21 9.83
CA GLY A 111 10.14 14.39 10.78
C GLY A 111 9.80 14.72 12.24
N ARG A 112 9.83 16.00 12.61
CA ARG A 112 9.45 16.46 13.97
C ARG A 112 8.01 16.09 14.32
N ARG A 113 7.07 16.25 13.37
CA ARG A 113 5.66 15.90 13.58
C ARG A 113 5.47 14.40 13.77
N SER A 114 6.20 13.58 13.00
CA SER A 114 6.21 12.13 13.15
C SER A 114 6.78 11.71 14.50
N ALA A 115 7.92 12.28 14.90
CA ALA A 115 8.54 12.01 16.20
C ALA A 115 7.59 12.33 17.37
N ARG A 116 6.92 13.49 17.34
CA ARG A 116 5.93 13.87 18.36
C ARG A 116 4.76 12.90 18.44
N ARG A 117 4.22 12.47 17.30
CA ARG A 117 3.08 11.53 17.24
C ARG A 117 3.39 10.19 17.91
N HIS A 118 4.65 9.76 17.88
CA HIS A 118 5.07 8.45 18.38
C HIS A 118 5.95 8.55 19.63
N ALA A 119 6.05 9.73 20.26
CA ALA A 119 6.94 9.97 21.39
C ALA A 119 6.72 8.97 22.53
N ALA A 120 5.45 8.67 22.85
CA ALA A 120 5.07 7.70 23.89
C ALA A 120 5.68 6.30 23.73
N ARG A 121 6.07 5.89 22.51
CA ARG A 121 6.74 4.60 22.29
C ARG A 121 8.17 4.56 22.85
N PHE A 122 8.76 5.72 23.09
CA PHE A 122 10.15 5.91 23.52
C PHE A 122 10.27 6.40 24.96
N ASP A 123 9.15 6.70 25.63
CA ASP A 123 9.15 7.21 27.00
C ASP A 123 9.73 6.16 27.96
N GLY A 124 10.57 6.61 28.89
CA GLY A 124 11.21 5.76 29.90
C GLY A 124 12.31 4.82 29.37
N LYS A 125 12.59 4.80 28.07
CA LYS A 125 13.65 3.98 27.46
C LYS A 125 14.99 4.70 27.49
N ASP A 126 16.04 3.95 27.81
CA ASP A 126 17.41 4.43 27.67
C ASP A 126 17.83 4.49 26.19
N PHE A 127 19.04 4.98 25.90
CA PHE A 127 19.46 5.18 24.52
C PHE A 127 19.52 3.87 23.70
N PRO A 128 20.14 2.78 24.17
CA PRO A 128 20.07 1.47 23.49
C PRO A 128 18.64 0.96 23.24
N ASP A 129 17.75 1.07 24.21
CA ASP A 129 16.36 0.62 24.05
C ASP A 129 15.58 1.49 23.06
N ARG A 130 15.89 2.79 23.00
CA ARG A 130 15.33 3.69 21.97
C ARG A 130 15.82 3.35 20.57
N VAL A 131 17.07 2.91 20.42
CA VAL A 131 17.63 2.43 19.14
C VAL A 131 16.91 1.14 18.70
N ALA A 132 16.76 0.18 19.62
CA ALA A 132 16.01 -1.04 19.35
C ALA A 132 14.54 -0.77 18.98
N GLU A 133 13.89 0.16 19.70
CA GLU A 133 12.53 0.61 19.41
C GLU A 133 12.41 1.26 18.03
N LEU A 134 13.38 2.11 17.64
CA LEU A 134 13.39 2.74 16.32
C LEU A 134 13.51 1.69 15.21
N ALA A 135 14.39 0.69 15.37
CA ALA A 135 14.51 -0.40 14.41
C ALA A 135 13.18 -1.18 14.27
N ARG A 136 12.53 -1.51 15.39
CA ARG A 136 11.21 -2.15 15.38
C ARG A 136 10.16 -1.29 14.69
N PHE A 137 10.12 0.01 15.00
CA PHE A 137 9.22 0.97 14.39
C PHE A 137 9.34 1.05 12.86
N LEU A 138 10.57 0.99 12.35
CA LEU A 138 10.87 0.98 10.92
C LEU A 138 10.45 -0.36 10.27
N ARG A 139 10.72 -1.50 10.93
CA ARG A 139 10.29 -2.84 10.45
C ARG A 139 8.78 -2.98 10.35
N GLU A 140 8.02 -2.45 11.31
CA GLU A 140 6.55 -2.39 11.26
C GLU A 140 6.02 -1.67 10.00
N ARG A 141 6.85 -0.83 9.38
CA ARG A 141 6.54 -0.05 8.18
C ARG A 141 7.13 -0.66 6.90
N GLY A 142 7.66 -1.88 6.98
CA GLY A 142 8.23 -2.60 5.85
C GLY A 142 9.66 -2.19 5.49
N VAL A 143 10.36 -1.48 6.37
CA VAL A 143 11.79 -1.21 6.20
C VAL A 143 12.59 -2.37 6.77
N VAL A 144 13.38 -3.01 5.91
CA VAL A 144 14.38 -3.99 6.29
C VAL A 144 15.57 -3.21 6.83
N VAL A 145 15.78 -3.29 8.14
CA VAL A 145 16.79 -2.50 8.83
C VAL A 145 17.53 -3.33 9.87
N GLU A 146 18.85 -3.15 9.88
CA GLU A 146 19.78 -3.65 10.90
C GLU A 146 20.41 -2.46 11.61
N TYR A 147 20.87 -2.69 12.84
CA TYR A 147 21.67 -1.70 13.54
C TYR A 147 22.79 -2.38 14.32
N GLU A 148 23.91 -1.69 14.42
CA GLU A 148 25.08 -2.16 15.16
C GLU A 148 25.61 -1.07 16.07
N LYS A 149 26.20 -1.48 17.19
CA LYS A 149 26.89 -0.55 18.10
C LYS A 149 28.24 -0.20 17.49
N THR A 150 28.56 1.09 17.47
CA THR A 150 29.84 1.64 17.00
C THR A 150 30.56 2.33 18.16
N PRO A 151 31.85 2.69 18.02
CA PRO A 151 32.58 3.41 19.07
C PRO A 151 31.93 4.72 19.51
N THR A 152 31.20 5.39 18.61
CA THR A 152 30.57 6.71 18.84
C THR A 152 29.05 6.65 19.01
N GLY A 153 28.43 5.46 18.98
CA GLY A 153 26.98 5.33 19.10
C GLY A 153 26.43 4.09 18.41
N PHE A 154 25.47 4.26 17.51
CA PHE A 154 24.86 3.18 16.73
C PHE A 154 24.76 3.58 15.26
N ALA A 155 24.98 2.63 14.36
CA ALA A 155 24.77 2.80 12.94
C ALA A 155 23.55 1.98 12.51
N PHE A 156 22.66 2.58 11.72
CA PHE A 156 21.54 1.90 11.08
C PHE A 156 21.89 1.61 9.63
N ARG A 157 21.56 0.39 9.17
CA ARG A 157 21.67 -0.01 7.77
C ARG A 157 20.29 -0.40 7.27
N GLU A 158 19.74 0.43 6.40
CA GLU A 158 18.48 0.17 5.72
C GLU A 158 18.76 -0.50 4.37
N PHE A 159 18.08 -1.62 4.09
CA PHE A 159 18.26 -2.38 2.85
C PHE A 159 17.21 -2.03 1.78
N ASN A 160 16.19 -1.25 2.16
CA ASN A 160 15.24 -0.66 1.23
C ASN A 160 14.81 0.72 1.71
N CYS A 161 14.91 1.72 0.83
CA CYS A 161 14.25 2.99 1.05
C CYS A 161 12.75 2.84 0.71
N PRO A 162 11.82 3.17 1.64
CA PRO A 162 10.39 3.17 1.35
C PRO A 162 9.96 4.28 0.37
N PHE A 163 10.85 5.22 0.05
CA PHE A 163 10.62 6.37 -0.84
C PHE A 163 11.52 6.35 -2.08
N ARG A 164 12.10 5.20 -2.44
CA ARG A 164 13.12 5.06 -3.48
C ARG A 164 12.76 5.75 -4.80
N ASP A 165 11.53 5.57 -5.27
CA ASP A 165 11.07 6.12 -6.55
C ASP A 165 10.98 7.65 -6.53
N THR A 166 10.77 8.24 -5.35
CA THR A 166 10.75 9.70 -5.15
C THR A 166 12.17 10.25 -5.05
N VAL A 167 13.03 9.64 -4.24
CA VAL A 167 14.41 10.11 -4.00
C VAL A 167 15.25 10.08 -5.27
N ALA A 168 15.03 9.13 -6.19
CA ALA A 168 15.77 9.08 -7.45
C ALA A 168 15.54 10.31 -8.35
N SER A 169 14.40 11.00 -8.20
CA SER A 169 14.10 12.23 -8.96
C SER A 169 14.54 13.51 -8.24
N HIS A 170 14.84 13.41 -6.94
CA HIS A 170 15.19 14.52 -6.04
C HIS A 170 16.30 14.09 -5.05
N PRO A 171 17.55 13.93 -5.51
CA PRO A 171 18.66 13.49 -4.65
C PRO A 171 19.10 14.54 -3.61
#